data_AF-A0A955AE18-F1
#
_entry.id   AF-A0A955AE18-F1
#
_cell.length_a   1.000
_cell.length_b   1.000
_cell.length_c   1.000
_cell.angle_alpha   90.00
_cell.angle_beta   90.00
_cell.angle_gamma   90.00
#
_symmetry.space_group_name_H-M   'P 1'
#
loop_
_entity.id
_entity.type
_entity.pdbx_description
1 polymer ?
#
loop_
_entity_poly.entity_id
_entity_poly.type
_entity_poly.pdbx_seq_one_letter_code
_entity_poly.pdbx_strand_id
1 'polypeptide(L)' 'MSIERVNSPGYCDLQVNGYAGVDFNADIVDESSFIAACERLKADGVTGFLGTIISDEMPAMCRRLARLHQLHDQHAIVR' A
#
# COMPACT_ATOMS: atom_id res chain seq x y z
N MET A 1 -14.01 6.28 -32.26
CA MET A 1 -13.06 5.22 -31.84
C MET A 1 -13.49 4.81 -30.44
N SER A 2 -14.18 3.68 -30.30
CA SER A 2 -14.67 3.20 -29.02
C SER A 2 -13.53 2.44 -28.35
N ILE A 3 -13.05 2.91 -27.20
CA ILE A 3 -12.07 2.17 -26.41
C ILE A 3 -12.84 1.06 -25.71
N GLU A 4 -12.69 -0.19 -26.17
CA GLU A 4 -13.13 -1.35 -25.40
C GLU A 4 -12.32 -1.40 -24.10
N ARG A 5 -13.02 -1.39 -22.96
CA ARG A 5 -12.37 -1.61 -21.67
C ARG A 5 -11.91 -3.06 -21.59
N VAL A 6 -10.60 -3.26 -21.48
CA VAL A 6 -10.01 -4.57 -21.20
C VAL A 6 -10.47 -5.00 -19.80
N ASN A 7 -11.14 -6.15 -19.72
CA ASN A 7 -11.50 -6.75 -18.43
C ASN A 7 -10.26 -7.47 -17.87
N SER A 8 -9.69 -6.94 -16.79
CA SER A 8 -8.44 -7.43 -16.17
C SER A 8 -8.65 -7.60 -14.65
N PRO A 9 -7.99 -8.58 -13.99
CA PRO A 9 -8.09 -8.79 -12.54
C PRO A 9 -7.52 -7.65 -11.67
N GLY A 10 -6.97 -6.59 -12.28
CA GLY A 10 -6.25 -5.51 -11.61
C GLY A 10 -4.75 -5.79 -11.54
N TYR A 11 -3.96 -4.74 -11.34
CA TYR A 11 -2.51 -4.83 -11.23
C TYR A 11 -2.10 -5.28 -9.82
N CYS A 12 -1.00 -6.03 -9.76
CA CYS A 12 -0.28 -6.31 -8.53
C CYS A 12 1.06 -5.57 -8.58
N ASP A 13 1.26 -4.59 -7.68
CA ASP A 13 2.50 -3.84 -7.60
C ASP A 13 3.45 -4.50 -6.59
N LEU A 14 4.55 -5.07 -7.08
CA LEU A 14 5.48 -5.80 -6.24
C LEU A 14 6.34 -4.90 -5.36
N GLN A 15 6.30 -3.58 -5.53
CA GLN A 15 7.09 -2.67 -4.71
C GLN A 15 6.45 -1.27 -4.55
N VAL A 16 5.80 -1.04 -3.41
CA VAL A 16 5.28 0.29 -3.04
C VAL A 16 5.93 0.76 -1.73
N ASN A 17 6.81 1.77 -1.82
CA ASN A 17 7.42 2.40 -0.63
C ASN A 17 6.45 3.38 0.06
N GLY A 18 5.47 3.88 -0.68
CA GLY A 18 4.47 4.85 -0.25
C GLY A 18 3.58 5.26 -1.44
N TYR A 19 2.39 5.80 -1.17
CA TYR A 19 1.45 6.21 -2.20
C TYR A 19 0.55 7.38 -1.76
N ALA A 20 0.09 8.18 -2.72
CA ALA A 20 -0.85 9.28 -2.50
C ALA A 20 -0.43 10.27 -1.37
N GLY A 21 0.88 10.50 -1.20
CA GLY A 21 1.42 11.39 -0.16
C GLY A 21 1.69 10.71 1.19
N VAL A 22 1.41 9.41 1.30
CA VAL A 22 1.70 8.58 2.48
C VAL A 22 2.98 7.82 2.25
N ASP A 23 3.96 8.00 3.13
CA ASP A 23 5.18 7.21 3.16
C ASP A 23 5.01 6.02 4.12
N PHE A 24 5.08 4.79 3.59
CA PHE A 24 4.98 3.58 4.41
C PHE A 24 6.26 3.32 5.23
N ASN A 25 7.33 4.07 4.96
CA ASN A 25 8.57 4.07 5.72
C ASN A 25 8.62 5.17 6.79
N ALA A 26 7.54 5.92 7.01
CA ALA A 26 7.47 6.86 8.13
C ALA A 26 7.45 6.11 9.48
N ASP A 27 8.00 6.73 10.52
CA ASP A 27 7.96 6.16 11.88
C ASP A 27 6.54 6.02 12.42
N ILE A 28 5.63 6.87 11.95
CA ILE A 28 4.20 6.83 12.27
C ILE A 28 3.43 6.85 10.95
N VAL A 29 2.76 5.73 10.64
CA VAL A 29 1.75 5.65 9.60
C VAL A 29 0.38 5.72 10.27
N ASP A 30 -0.31 6.85 10.05
CA ASP A 30 -1.67 7.06 10.51
C ASP A 30 -2.66 6.14 9.77
N GLU A 31 -3.65 5.61 10.51
CA GLU A 31 -4.61 4.64 10.00
C GLU A 31 -5.47 5.22 8.87
N SER A 32 -6.00 6.44 9.06
CA SER A 32 -6.85 7.08 8.06
C SER A 32 -6.07 7.38 6.77
N SER A 33 -4.79 7.71 6.91
CA SER A 33 -3.89 7.96 5.78
C SER A 33 -3.57 6.67 5.03
N PHE A 34 -3.28 5.58 5.76
CA PHE A 34 -3.07 4.26 5.15
C PHE A 34 -4.30 3.80 4.35
N ILE A 35 -5.50 3.91 4.93
CA ILE A 35 -6.77 3.60 4.27
C ILE A 35 -6.92 4.41 2.97
N ALA A 36 -6.71 5.72 3.04
CA ALA A 36 -6.81 6.60 1.88
C ALA A 36 -5.79 6.22 0.78
N ALA A 37 -4.57 5.84 1.14
CA ALA A 37 -3.57 5.36 0.19
C ALA A 37 -3.99 4.05 -0.49
N CYS A 38 -4.53 3.09 0.26
CA CYS A 38 -5.05 1.82 -0.27
C CYS A 38 -6.27 2.02 -1.19
N GLU A 39 -7.21 2.89 -0.81
CA GLU A 39 -8.35 3.23 -1.66
C GLU A 39 -7.91 3.88 -2.97
N ARG A 40 -6.89 4.73 -2.89
CA ARG A 40 -6.31 5.39 -4.06
C ARG A 40 -5.57 4.41 -4.98
N LEU A 41 -4.77 3.49 -4.43
CA LEU A 41 -4.16 2.38 -5.19
C LEU A 41 -5.22 1.58 -5.96
N LYS A 42 -6.31 1.22 -5.28
CA LYS A 42 -7.43 0.48 -5.86
C LYS A 42 -8.12 1.27 -6.97
N ALA A 43 -8.34 2.57 -6.78
CA ALA A 43 -8.93 3.45 -7.78
C ALA A 43 -8.05 3.57 -9.03
N ASP A 44 -6.72 3.53 -8.85
CA ASP A 44 -5.72 3.56 -9.92
C ASP A 44 -5.45 2.17 -10.53
N GLY A 45 -6.25 1.15 -10.14
CA GLY A 45 -6.26 -0.19 -10.74
C GLY A 45 -5.31 -1.20 -10.09
N VAL A 46 -4.61 -0.82 -9.01
CA VAL A 46 -3.76 -1.71 -8.22
C VAL A 46 -4.60 -2.40 -7.16
N THR A 47 -4.88 -3.69 -7.36
CA THR A 47 -5.74 -4.49 -6.47
C THR A 47 -4.97 -5.29 -5.44
N GLY A 48 -3.64 -5.35 -5.56
CA GLY A 48 -2.75 -5.80 -4.50
C GLY A 48 -1.34 -5.23 -4.62
N PHE A 49 -0.60 -5.19 -3.51
CA PHE A 49 0.76 -4.67 -3.53
C PHE A 49 1.63 -5.18 -2.36
N LEU A 50 2.95 -5.07 -2.51
CA LEU A 50 3.90 -5.30 -1.41
C LEU A 50 4.40 -3.97 -0.83
N GLY A 51 3.97 -3.66 0.40
CA GLY A 51 4.46 -2.54 1.18
C GLY A 51 5.95 -2.71 1.48
N THR A 52 6.78 -1.87 0.87
CA THR A 52 8.23 -2.05 0.86
C THR A 52 8.87 -1.26 2.00
N ILE A 53 9.41 -1.99 2.97
CA ILE A 53 10.30 -1.42 3.99
C ILE A 53 11.71 -1.35 3.40
N ILE A 54 12.22 -0.14 3.23
CA ILE A 54 13.57 0.09 2.72
C ILE A 54 14.60 -0.01 3.85
N SER A 55 15.88 -0.05 3.48
CA SER A 55 16.99 -0.18 4.44
C SER A 55 17.02 0.96 5.45
N ASP A 56 17.06 0.60 6.73
CA ASP A 56 17.21 1.49 7.88
C ASP A 56 17.80 0.66 9.04
N GLU A 57 17.91 1.24 10.23
CA GLU A 57 18.25 0.52 11.45
C GLU A 57 17.27 -0.63 11.69
N MET A 58 17.80 -1.82 12.04
CA MET A 58 16.99 -3.04 12.21
C MET A 58 15.75 -2.85 13.11
N PRO A 59 15.84 -2.18 14.27
CA PRO A 59 14.66 -1.93 15.11
C PRO A 59 13.60 -1.07 14.42
N ALA A 60 13.99 -0.12 13.57
CA ALA A 60 13.06 0.72 12.83
C ALA A 60 12.32 -0.08 11.75
N MET A 61 13.06 -0.86 10.96
CA MET A 61 12.47 -1.75 9.94
C MET A 61 11.45 -2.72 10.55
N CYS A 62 11.78 -3.36 11.69
CA CYS A 62 10.85 -4.27 12.36
C CYS A 62 9.58 -3.56 12.86
N ARG A 63 9.70 -2.35 13.44
CA ARG A 63 8.54 -1.58 13.90
C ARG A 63 7.62 -1.18 12.75
N ARG A 64 8.19 -0.69 11.64
CA ARG A 64 7.42 -0.27 10.47
C ARG A 64 6.71 -1.45 9.81
N LEU A 65 7.40 -2.58 9.66
CA LEU A 65 6.79 -3.82 9.15
C LEU A 65 5.61 -4.27 10.03
N ALA A 66 5.79 -4.30 11.36
CA ALA A 66 4.73 -4.66 12.28
C ALA A 66 3.53 -3.70 12.20
N ARG A 67 3.80 -2.40 12.05
CA ARG A 67 2.74 -1.38 11.89
C ARG A 67 1.95 -1.58 10.60
N LEU A 68 2.61 -1.82 9.47
CA LEU A 68 1.92 -2.09 8.20
C LEU A 68 1.10 -3.39 8.25
N HIS A 69 1.65 -4.45 8.86
CA HIS A 69 0.91 -5.70 9.05
C HIS A 69 -0.34 -5.50 9.91
N GLN A 70 -0.24 -4.78 11.03
CA GLN A 70 -1.39 -4.46 11.88
C GLN A 70 -2.48 -3.70 11.12
N LEU A 71 -2.09 -2.65 10.37
CA LEU A 71 -3.01 -1.86 9.56
C LEU A 71 -3.69 -2.69 8.48
N HIS A 72 -2.94 -3.59 7.82
CA HIS A 72 -3.50 -4.51 6.84
C HIS A 72 -4.53 -5.47 7.47
N ASP A 73 -4.19 -6.12 8.59
CA ASP A 73 -5.08 -7.08 9.27
C ASP A 73 -6.39 -6.43 9.72
N GLN A 74 -6.35 -5.15 10.09
CA GLN A 74 -7.52 -4.36 10.49
C GLN A 74 -8.33 -3.88 9.26
N HIS A 75 -7.68 -3.68 8.11
CA HIS A 75 -8.28 -3.06 6.93
C HIS A 75 -7.85 -3.74 5.61
N ALA A 76 -8.57 -4.79 5.21
CA ALA A 76 -8.31 -5.51 3.96
C ALA A 76 -8.94 -4.82 2.72
N ILE A 77 -8.43 -3.64 2.34
CA ILE A 77 -8.95 -2.83 1.21
C ILE A 77 -8.36 -3.29 -0.14
N VAL A 78 -7.07 -3.59 -0.13
CA VAL A 78 -6.26 -4.16 -1.22
C VAL A 78 -5.53 -5.39 -0.71
N ARG A 79 -5.14 -6.29 -1.61
CA ARG A 79 -4.43 -7.53 -1.29
C ARG A 79 -2.94 -7.34 -1.04
#